data_AF-Q6CE34-F1
#
_entry.id   AF-Q6CE34-F1
#
_cell.length_a   1.000
_cell.length_b   1.000
_cell.length_c   1.000
_cell.angle_alpha   90.00
_cell.angle_beta   90.00
_cell.angle_gamma   90.00
#
_symmetry.space_group_name_H-M   'P 1'
#
loop_
_entity.id
_entity.type
_entity.pdbx_description
1 polymer ?
#
loop_
_entity_poly.entity_id
_entity_poly.type
_entity_poly.pdbx_seq_one_letter_code
_entity_poly.pdbx_strand_id
1 'polypeptide(L)'
;MAPKSAKQASLSFKSTKPSIKRDFKVVKQQQQQHNDIKTKDVKPPVQIESIETTICDELVREEAEKINSLPELDPSEKVYSDEAHKIAEKSIAPPVHPEEVNNCEKILKNFDFTVDFGPVVGLTRLERWERANKLGLNPPAVVKKILETKQGETEDVYKQSYLYDQLV
;
A
#
# COMPACT_ATOMS: atom_id res chain seq x y z
N MET A 1 16.76 -53.76 24.01
CA MET A 1 17.20 -52.99 22.83
C MET A 1 17.15 -51.51 23.17
N ALA A 2 18.30 -50.82 23.21
CA ALA A 2 18.37 -49.38 23.48
C ALA A 2 18.37 -48.58 22.15
N PRO A 3 17.74 -47.40 22.09
CA PRO A 3 17.73 -46.59 20.87
C PRO A 3 19.08 -45.87 20.66
N LYS A 4 19.58 -45.92 19.42
CA LYS A 4 20.83 -45.28 19.00
C LYS A 4 20.64 -43.76 18.94
N SER A 5 21.49 -43.01 19.65
CA SER A 5 21.55 -41.55 19.64
C SER A 5 22.03 -41.02 18.28
N ALA A 6 21.23 -40.18 17.64
CA ALA A 6 21.59 -39.48 16.40
C ALA A 6 22.37 -38.21 16.73
N LYS A 7 23.62 -38.11 16.27
CA LYS A 7 24.45 -36.92 16.39
C LYS A 7 24.03 -35.89 15.35
N GLN A 8 23.49 -34.74 15.79
CA GLN A 8 23.24 -33.60 14.91
C GLN A 8 24.54 -32.83 14.68
N ALA A 9 24.84 -32.51 13.42
CA ALA A 9 25.99 -31.68 13.04
C ALA A 9 25.63 -30.20 13.20
N SER A 10 26.49 -29.43 13.90
CA SER A 10 26.35 -27.98 14.01
C SER A 10 26.89 -27.31 12.75
N LEU A 11 26.02 -26.59 12.04
CA LEU A 11 26.42 -25.79 10.87
C LEU A 11 26.89 -24.41 11.36
N SER A 12 28.19 -24.15 11.23
CA SER A 12 28.79 -22.83 11.50
C SER A 12 28.74 -21.96 10.24
N PHE A 13 28.01 -20.85 10.26
CA PHE A 13 28.02 -19.87 9.18
C PHE A 13 29.08 -18.79 9.46
N LYS A 14 30.12 -18.72 8.62
CA LYS A 14 31.12 -17.64 8.65
C LYS A 14 30.54 -16.42 7.94
N SER A 15 30.19 -15.38 8.69
CA SER A 15 29.78 -14.09 8.14
C SER A 15 30.98 -13.42 7.46
N THR A 16 30.92 -13.29 6.14
CA THR A 16 31.86 -12.44 5.38
C THR A 16 31.08 -11.21 4.95
N LYS A 17 31.35 -10.06 5.59
CA LYS A 17 30.72 -8.77 5.23
C LYS A 17 31.27 -8.31 3.87
N PRO A 18 30.46 -8.15 2.81
CA PRO A 18 30.94 -7.49 1.61
C PRO A 18 31.05 -5.97 1.88
N SER A 19 32.28 -5.45 1.88
CA SER A 19 32.55 -4.01 1.93
C SER A 19 32.36 -3.43 0.53
N ILE A 20 31.15 -2.96 0.22
CA ILE A 20 30.88 -2.21 -1.00
C ILE A 20 31.31 -0.77 -0.74
N LYS A 21 32.49 -0.39 -1.22
CA LYS A 21 32.90 1.01 -1.31
C LYS A 21 32.07 1.65 -2.44
N ARG A 22 31.09 2.49 -2.08
CA ARG A 22 30.41 3.37 -3.04
C ARG A 22 31.15 4.69 -3.06
N ASP A 23 31.88 4.95 -4.14
CA ASP A 23 32.49 6.26 -4.38
C ASP A 23 31.38 7.26 -4.78
N PHE A 24 30.89 8.02 -3.81
CA PHE A 24 30.01 9.16 -4.09
C PHE A 24 30.86 10.32 -4.63
N LYS A 25 30.83 10.53 -5.95
CA LYS A 25 31.37 11.75 -6.55
C LYS A 25 30.40 12.90 -6.28
N VAL A 26 30.70 13.65 -5.22
CA VAL A 26 30.07 14.95 -4.93
C VAL A 26 30.35 15.90 -6.10
N VAL A 27 29.34 16.16 -6.93
CA VAL A 27 29.40 17.24 -7.91
C VAL A 27 29.24 18.54 -7.15
N LYS A 28 30.38 19.20 -6.91
CA LYS A 28 30.48 20.54 -6.38
C LYS A 28 30.07 21.50 -7.51
N GLN A 29 28.81 21.93 -7.54
CA GLN A 29 28.44 23.06 -8.40
C GLN A 29 29.14 24.31 -7.86
N GLN A 30 30.08 24.80 -8.65
CA GLN A 30 30.84 26.01 -8.40
C GLN A 30 29.89 27.21 -8.58
N GLN A 31 29.81 28.06 -7.55
CA GLN A 31 29.27 29.40 -7.69
C GLN A 31 30.19 30.18 -8.64
N GLN A 32 29.70 30.48 -9.84
CA GLN A 32 30.31 31.45 -10.72
C GLN A 32 29.55 32.77 -10.55
N GLN A 33 30.26 33.74 -9.98
CA GLN A 33 29.87 35.15 -9.96
C GLN A 33 29.93 35.69 -11.39
N HIS A 34 28.84 36.28 -11.87
CA HIS A 34 28.89 37.13 -13.06
C HIS A 34 27.92 38.31 -12.95
N ASN A 35 28.50 39.44 -12.55
CA ASN A 35 28.36 40.81 -13.04
C ASN A 35 26.97 41.36 -13.40
N ASP A 36 26.70 42.51 -12.78
CA ASP A 36 25.64 43.50 -12.99
C ASP A 36 25.09 43.59 -14.42
N ILE A 37 23.88 43.05 -14.62
CA ILE A 37 23.02 43.42 -15.74
C ILE A 37 22.03 44.47 -15.23
N LYS A 38 22.22 45.71 -15.68
CA LYS A 38 21.26 46.81 -15.54
C LYS A 38 19.86 46.34 -15.94
N THR A 39 18.94 46.27 -14.97
CA THR A 39 17.50 46.09 -15.20
C THR A 39 16.95 47.32 -15.91
N LYS A 40 16.72 47.20 -17.22
CA LYS A 40 15.77 48.03 -17.96
C LYS A 40 14.45 47.28 -17.97
N ASP A 41 13.44 47.89 -17.36
CA ASP A 41 12.00 47.74 -17.57
C ASP A 41 11.48 46.35 -18.03
N VAL A 42 11.03 45.53 -17.06
CA VAL A 42 10.11 44.41 -17.33
C VAL A 42 8.86 44.55 -16.46
N LYS A 43 7.72 44.46 -17.14
CA LYS A 43 6.30 44.63 -16.80
C LYS A 43 5.81 43.66 -15.68
N PRO A 44 4.71 43.95 -14.93
CA PRO A 44 4.39 43.37 -13.60
C PRO A 44 3.89 41.90 -13.67
N PRO A 45 3.68 41.21 -12.52
CA PRO A 45 3.78 39.76 -12.43
C PRO A 45 2.60 39.05 -13.10
N VAL A 46 2.92 37.94 -13.76
CA VAL A 46 1.96 37.04 -14.40
C VAL A 46 1.17 36.31 -13.32
N GLN A 47 -0.15 36.36 -13.45
CA GLN A 47 -1.15 35.70 -12.60
C GLN A 47 -1.05 34.17 -12.77
N ILE A 48 -0.46 33.47 -11.80
CA ILE A 48 -0.31 32.00 -11.83
C ILE A 48 -1.30 31.31 -10.86
N GLU A 49 -1.88 32.05 -9.91
CA GLU A 49 -2.72 31.49 -8.82
C GLU A 49 -4.12 31.02 -9.25
N SER A 50 -4.63 31.47 -10.40
CA SER A 50 -6.03 31.23 -10.80
C SER A 50 -6.25 29.96 -11.63
N ILE A 51 -5.18 29.33 -12.13
CA ILE A 51 -5.25 28.15 -13.00
C ILE A 51 -5.20 26.85 -12.18
N GLU A 52 -4.45 26.83 -11.08
CA GLU A 52 -4.38 25.67 -10.19
C GLU A 52 -5.72 25.36 -9.52
N THR A 53 -6.49 26.39 -9.14
CA THR A 53 -7.78 26.21 -8.44
C THR A 53 -8.86 25.59 -9.34
N THR A 54 -8.86 25.91 -10.63
CA THR A 54 -9.86 25.39 -11.58
C THR A 54 -9.58 23.95 -11.99
N ILE A 55 -8.30 23.58 -12.12
CA ILE A 55 -7.90 22.20 -12.42
C ILE A 55 -8.22 21.26 -11.25
N CYS A 56 -7.96 21.71 -10.02
CA CYS A 56 -8.28 20.91 -8.83
C CYS A 56 -9.78 20.65 -8.68
N ASP A 57 -10.64 21.63 -8.97
CA ASP A 57 -12.09 21.47 -8.83
C ASP A 57 -12.71 20.52 -9.87
N GLU A 58 -12.20 20.51 -11.10
CA GLU A 58 -12.68 19.61 -12.16
C GLU A 58 -12.26 18.16 -11.89
N LEU A 59 -11.01 17.93 -11.50
CA LEU A 59 -10.50 16.60 -11.14
C LEU A 59 -11.24 16.00 -9.93
N VAL A 60 -11.56 16.81 -8.92
CA VAL A 60 -12.33 16.35 -7.75
C VAL A 60 -13.76 15.94 -8.13
N ARG A 61 -14.38 16.64 -9.08
CA ARG A 61 -15.72 16.28 -9.58
C ARG A 61 -15.70 14.99 -10.37
N GLU A 62 -14.75 14.82 -11.28
CA GLU A 62 -14.59 13.59 -12.06
C GLU A 62 -14.39 12.37 -11.15
N GLU A 63 -13.58 12.51 -10.10
CA GLU A 63 -13.36 11.43 -9.12
C GLU A 63 -14.63 11.12 -8.30
N ALA A 64 -15.38 12.14 -7.88
CA ALA A 64 -16.65 11.96 -7.20
C ALA A 64 -17.71 11.28 -8.11
N GLU A 65 -17.77 11.64 -9.39
CA GLU A 65 -18.65 11.01 -10.38
C GLU A 65 -18.27 9.54 -10.60
N LYS A 66 -16.97 9.25 -10.71
CA LYS A 66 -16.45 7.89 -10.78
C LYS A 66 -16.84 7.07 -9.56
N ILE A 67 -16.65 7.58 -8.35
CA ILE A 67 -17.02 6.90 -7.10
C ILE A 67 -18.53 6.64 -7.03
N ASN A 68 -19.36 7.59 -7.49
CA ASN A 68 -20.81 7.42 -7.51
C ASN A 68 -21.29 6.37 -8.52
N SER A 69 -20.51 6.08 -9.57
CA SER A 69 -20.82 5.04 -10.54
C SER A 69 -20.46 3.62 -10.08
N LEU A 70 -19.70 3.48 -8.98
CA LEU A 70 -19.26 2.18 -8.46
C LEU A 70 -20.41 1.44 -7.78
N PRO A 71 -20.40 0.09 -7.82
CA PRO A 71 -21.37 -0.71 -7.10
C PRO A 71 -21.24 -0.51 -5.58
N GLU A 72 -22.36 -0.58 -4.88
CA GLU A 72 -22.37 -0.64 -3.42
C GLU A 72 -21.93 -2.02 -2.93
N LEU A 73 -21.13 -2.03 -1.87
CA LEU A 73 -20.74 -3.23 -1.16
C LEU A 73 -21.93 -3.75 -0.34
N ASP A 74 -22.28 -5.02 -0.55
CA ASP A 74 -23.11 -5.79 0.37
C ASP A 74 -22.22 -6.70 1.23
N PRO A 75 -21.96 -6.34 2.51
CA PRO A 75 -21.10 -7.14 3.38
C PRO A 75 -21.65 -8.53 3.72
N SER A 76 -22.95 -8.78 3.47
CA SER A 76 -23.63 -10.03 3.78
C SER A 76 -23.65 -11.02 2.60
N GLU A 77 -23.03 -10.68 1.48
CA GLU A 77 -22.94 -11.57 0.33
C GLU A 77 -22.20 -12.87 0.71
N LYS A 78 -22.78 -14.01 0.31
CA LYS A 78 -22.26 -15.35 0.64
C LYS A 78 -20.79 -15.54 0.24
N VAL A 79 -20.35 -14.88 -0.83
CA VAL A 79 -18.96 -14.95 -1.31
C VAL A 79 -17.97 -14.51 -0.22
N TYR A 80 -18.32 -13.49 0.57
CA TYR A 80 -17.45 -12.99 1.64
C TYR A 80 -17.48 -13.89 2.88
N SER A 81 -18.63 -14.46 3.23
CA SER A 81 -18.69 -15.41 4.33
C SER A 81 -17.88 -16.67 4.01
N ASP A 82 -18.02 -17.22 2.81
CA ASP A 82 -17.28 -18.41 2.37
C ASP A 82 -15.76 -18.16 2.39
N GLU A 83 -15.30 -17.02 1.86
CA GLU A 83 -13.87 -16.70 1.84
C GLU A 83 -13.32 -16.42 3.25
N ALA A 84 -14.09 -15.77 4.12
CA ALA A 84 -13.70 -15.56 5.52
C ALA A 84 -13.58 -16.90 6.28
N HIS A 85 -14.51 -17.84 6.07
CA HIS A 85 -14.41 -19.18 6.65
C HIS A 85 -13.17 -19.92 6.16
N LYS A 86 -12.87 -19.86 4.86
CA LYS A 86 -11.67 -20.48 4.27
C LYS A 86 -10.37 -19.91 4.83
N ILE A 87 -10.32 -18.61 5.10
CA ILE A 87 -9.18 -17.97 5.77
C ILE A 87 -9.04 -18.49 7.21
N ALA A 88 -10.14 -18.57 7.95
CA ALA A 88 -10.16 -19.07 9.31
C ALA A 88 -9.73 -20.54 9.39
N GLU A 89 -10.18 -21.39 8.48
CA GLU A 89 -9.79 -22.82 8.40
C GLU A 89 -8.30 -23.02 8.14
N LYS A 90 -7.67 -22.11 7.39
CA LYS A 90 -6.21 -22.14 7.14
C LYS A 90 -5.38 -21.62 8.31
N SER A 91 -6.01 -20.94 9.25
CA SER A 91 -5.32 -20.32 10.38
C SER A 91 -5.07 -21.36 11.48
N ILE A 92 -3.87 -21.31 12.07
CA ILE A 92 -3.48 -22.24 13.14
C ILE A 92 -4.25 -21.95 14.43
N ALA A 93 -4.61 -20.68 14.64
CA ALA A 93 -5.32 -20.20 15.82
C ALA A 93 -6.67 -19.60 15.42
N PRO A 94 -7.64 -19.58 16.35
CA PRO A 94 -8.90 -18.87 16.15
C PRO A 94 -8.68 -17.40 15.77
N PRO A 95 -9.56 -16.81 14.94
CA PRO A 95 -9.52 -15.38 14.65
C PRO A 95 -9.56 -14.55 15.94
N VAL A 96 -8.68 -13.56 16.05
CA VAL A 96 -8.60 -12.67 17.23
C VAL A 96 -9.51 -11.45 17.08
N HIS A 97 -10.20 -11.32 15.94
CA HIS A 97 -11.10 -10.20 15.67
C HIS A 97 -12.40 -10.32 16.49
N PRO A 98 -12.97 -9.20 16.95
CA PRO A 98 -14.28 -9.21 17.59
C PRO A 98 -15.35 -9.76 16.64
N GLU A 99 -16.36 -10.44 17.21
CA GLU A 99 -17.42 -11.11 16.44
C GLU A 99 -18.20 -10.14 15.55
N GLU A 100 -18.34 -8.89 15.99
CA GLU A 100 -19.07 -7.78 15.35
C GLU A 100 -18.42 -7.27 14.05
N VAL A 101 -17.20 -7.72 13.73
CA VAL A 101 -16.50 -7.29 12.53
C VAL A 101 -17.07 -7.98 11.29
N ASN A 102 -17.37 -7.18 10.27
CA ASN A 102 -17.88 -7.65 8.98
C ASN A 102 -16.91 -8.65 8.31
N ASN A 103 -17.45 -9.59 7.52
CA ASN A 103 -16.63 -10.57 6.80
C ASN A 103 -15.65 -9.90 5.82
N CYS A 104 -16.07 -8.83 5.15
CA CYS A 104 -15.20 -8.03 4.28
C CYS A 104 -13.97 -7.49 5.03
N GLU A 105 -14.16 -6.92 6.23
CA GLU A 105 -13.05 -6.44 7.05
C GLU A 105 -12.13 -7.56 7.51
N LYS A 106 -12.68 -8.73 7.89
CA LYS A 106 -11.90 -9.91 8.26
C LYS A 106 -10.99 -10.35 7.10
N ILE A 107 -11.52 -10.36 5.87
CA ILE A 107 -10.75 -10.68 4.65
C ILE A 107 -9.64 -9.64 4.42
N LEU A 108 -9.96 -8.35 4.47
CA LEU A 108 -8.99 -7.28 4.24
C LEU A 108 -7.88 -7.24 5.31
N LYS A 109 -8.21 -7.45 6.58
CA LYS A 109 -7.23 -7.54 7.68
C LYS A 109 -6.28 -8.72 7.46
N ASN A 110 -6.81 -9.89 7.07
CA ASN A 110 -5.97 -11.03 6.73
C ASN A 110 -5.05 -10.74 5.53
N PHE A 111 -5.57 -10.08 4.49
CA PHE A 111 -4.76 -9.62 3.36
C PHE A 111 -3.63 -8.68 3.83
N ASP A 112 -3.93 -7.76 4.75
CA ASP A 112 -2.95 -6.83 5.27
C ASP A 112 -1.77 -7.55 5.92
N PHE A 113 -2.03 -8.59 6.73
CA PHE A 113 -0.99 -9.36 7.40
C PHE A 113 -0.34 -10.46 6.56
N THR A 114 -0.78 -10.65 5.30
CA THR A 114 -0.15 -11.60 4.40
C THR A 114 1.13 -11.00 3.80
N VAL A 115 2.28 -11.51 4.24
CA VAL A 115 3.61 -10.97 3.86
C VAL A 115 3.94 -11.15 2.38
N ASP A 116 3.32 -12.12 1.71
CA ASP A 116 3.60 -12.47 0.31
C ASP A 116 3.34 -11.30 -0.65
N PHE A 117 2.32 -10.47 -0.37
CA PHE A 117 1.91 -9.36 -1.24
C PHE A 117 2.72 -8.06 -1.01
N GLY A 118 3.77 -8.16 -0.20
CA GLY A 118 4.71 -7.09 0.11
C GLY A 118 4.29 -6.20 1.28
N PRO A 119 5.01 -5.08 1.53
CA PRO A 119 4.80 -4.25 2.71
C PRO A 119 3.41 -3.64 2.79
N VAL A 120 2.88 -3.58 4.01
CA VAL A 120 1.55 -3.07 4.41
C VAL A 120 1.51 -1.54 4.50
N VAL A 121 2.67 -0.89 4.57
CA VAL A 121 2.79 0.52 4.92
C VAL A 121 3.05 1.37 3.67
N GLY A 122 2.45 2.56 3.64
CA GLY A 122 2.70 3.60 2.62
C GLY A 122 1.97 3.38 1.29
N LEU A 123 1.02 2.44 1.25
CA LEU A 123 0.15 2.18 0.10
C LEU A 123 -1.28 1.95 0.59
N THR A 124 -2.26 2.37 -0.22
CA THR A 124 -3.65 1.92 -0.05
C THR A 124 -3.74 0.42 -0.31
N ARG A 125 -4.83 -0.22 0.17
CA ARG A 125 -5.03 -1.65 -0.07
C ARG A 125 -5.13 -1.98 -1.56
N LEU A 126 -5.74 -1.10 -2.35
CA LEU A 126 -5.90 -1.29 -3.79
C LEU A 126 -4.55 -1.24 -4.52
N GLU A 127 -3.74 -0.23 -4.23
CA GLU A 127 -2.39 -0.12 -4.81
C GLU A 127 -1.51 -1.32 -4.45
N ARG A 128 -1.58 -1.78 -3.19
CA ARG A 128 -0.86 -2.97 -2.75
C ARG A 128 -1.32 -4.22 -3.51
N TRP A 129 -2.63 -4.38 -3.69
CA TRP A 129 -3.21 -5.49 -4.47
C TRP A 129 -2.72 -5.45 -5.92
N GLU A 130 -2.78 -4.27 -6.56
CA GLU A 130 -2.32 -4.12 -7.95
C GLU A 130 -0.84 -4.43 -8.11
N ARG A 131 0.00 -3.98 -7.17
CA ARG A 131 1.44 -4.28 -7.19
C ARG A 131 1.65 -5.79 -7.11
N ALA A 132 0.98 -6.47 -6.20
CA ALA A 132 1.09 -7.93 -6.06
C ALA A 132 0.63 -8.66 -7.33
N ASN A 133 -0.45 -8.19 -7.97
CA ASN A 133 -0.93 -8.73 -9.23
C ASN A 133 0.06 -8.49 -10.38
N LYS A 134 0.64 -7.30 -10.49
CA LYS A 134 1.70 -6.95 -11.46
C LYS A 134 2.95 -7.82 -11.29
N LEU A 135 3.25 -8.25 -10.06
CA LEU A 135 4.35 -9.17 -9.73
C LEU A 135 4.00 -10.64 -9.95
N GLY A 136 2.77 -10.98 -10.34
CA GLY A 136 2.35 -12.36 -10.57
C GLY A 136 2.17 -13.18 -9.30
N LEU A 137 1.95 -12.53 -8.15
CA LEU A 137 1.79 -13.18 -6.85
C LEU A 137 0.36 -13.70 -6.60
N ASN A 138 -0.54 -13.51 -7.57
CA ASN A 138 -1.93 -13.96 -7.54
C ASN A 138 -2.68 -13.57 -6.26
N PRO A 139 -2.77 -12.27 -5.92
CA PRO A 139 -3.53 -11.84 -4.75
C PRO A 139 -5.02 -12.22 -4.87
N PRO A 140 -5.75 -12.44 -3.75
CA PRO A 140 -7.14 -12.90 -3.80
C PRO A 140 -8.06 -11.93 -4.55
N ALA A 141 -8.83 -12.41 -5.52
CA ALA A 141 -9.72 -11.57 -6.32
C ALA A 141 -10.86 -10.94 -5.49
N VAL A 142 -11.29 -11.60 -4.41
CA VAL A 142 -12.32 -11.10 -3.48
C VAL A 142 -11.89 -9.77 -2.85
N VAL A 143 -10.60 -9.60 -2.54
CA VAL A 143 -10.05 -8.35 -2.00
C VAL A 143 -10.27 -7.21 -2.99
N LYS A 144 -9.92 -7.42 -4.27
CA LYS A 144 -10.15 -6.42 -5.32
C LYS A 144 -11.63 -6.10 -5.49
N LYS A 145 -12.50 -7.13 -5.48
CA LYS A 145 -13.96 -6.93 -5.57
C LYS A 145 -14.47 -6.01 -4.46
N ILE A 146 -13.98 -6.15 -3.22
CA ILE A 146 -14.36 -5.27 -2.10
C ILE A 146 -13.84 -3.85 -2.33
N LEU A 147 -12.60 -3.70 -2.80
CA LEU A 147 -11.96 -2.39 -2.96
C LEU A 147 -12.51 -1.59 -4.14
N GLU A 148 -12.99 -2.25 -5.20
CA GLU A 148 -13.66 -1.60 -6.34
C GLU A 148 -15.14 -1.24 -6.07
N THR A 149 -15.58 -1.28 -4.81
CA THR A 149 -16.91 -0.78 -4.41
C THR A 149 -16.83 0.67 -3.97
N LYS A 150 -17.98 1.35 -3.92
CA LYS A 150 -18.08 2.72 -3.42
C LYS A 150 -17.48 2.86 -2.02
N GLN A 151 -17.79 1.94 -1.12
CA GLN A 151 -17.27 1.89 0.25
C GLN A 151 -15.76 1.60 0.27
N GLY A 152 -15.29 0.75 -0.64
CA GLY A 152 -13.86 0.44 -0.81
C GLY A 152 -12.99 1.66 -1.10
N GLU A 153 -13.54 2.64 -1.83
CA GLU A 153 -12.84 3.88 -2.21
C GLU A 153 -13.09 5.07 -1.28
N THR A 154 -14.23 5.05 -0.57
CA THR A 154 -14.68 6.19 0.26
C THR A 154 -14.32 6.02 1.73
N GLU A 155 -14.47 4.81 2.28
CA GLU A 155 -14.30 4.57 3.71
C GLU A 155 -12.88 4.10 4.02
N ASP A 156 -12.21 4.78 4.93
CA ASP A 156 -10.83 4.46 5.31
C ASP A 156 -10.68 3.04 5.88
N VAL A 157 -11.74 2.53 6.53
CA VAL A 157 -11.79 1.17 7.07
C VAL A 157 -11.54 0.12 5.98
N TYR A 158 -11.98 0.36 4.73
CA TYR A 158 -11.76 -0.53 3.59
C TYR A 158 -10.57 -0.10 2.71
N LYS A 159 -10.38 1.21 2.51
CA LYS A 159 -9.34 1.76 1.62
C LYS A 159 -7.93 1.62 2.19
N GLN A 160 -7.75 2.00 3.46
CA GLN A 160 -6.43 2.15 4.07
C GLN A 160 -5.95 0.87 4.71
N SER A 161 -4.65 0.62 4.65
CA SER A 161 -4.03 -0.53 5.31
C SER A 161 -4.21 -0.46 6.83
N TYR A 162 -4.32 -1.60 7.52
CA TYR A 162 -4.63 -1.66 8.95
C TYR A 162 -3.69 -0.86 9.87
N LEU A 163 -2.45 -0.62 9.45
CA LEU A 163 -1.44 0.13 10.20
C LEU A 163 -1.38 1.63 9.86
N TYR A 164 -2.31 2.14 9.04
CA TYR A 164 -2.28 3.52 8.56
C TYR A 164 -2.25 4.56 9.70
N ASP A 165 -3.12 4.39 10.71
CA ASP A 165 -3.21 5.32 11.84
C ASP A 165 -2.07 5.20 12.87
N GLN A 166 -1.26 4.14 12.79
CA GLN A 166 -0.21 3.85 13.79
C GLN A 166 1.16 4.45 13.43
N LEU A 167 1.25 5.18 12.33
CA LEU A 167 2.51 5.71 11.80
C LEU A 167 2.73 7.20 12.13
N VAL A 168 1.99 7.72 13.10
CA VAL A 168 2.09 9.11 13.59
C VAL A 168 3.11 9.22 14.73
#